data_AF-A0A6G2KFN6-F1
#
_entry.id   AF-A0A6G2KFN6-F1
#
_cell.length_a   1.000
_cell.length_b   1.000
_cell.length_c   1.000
_cell.angle_alpha   90.00
_cell.angle_beta   90.00
_cell.angle_gamma   90.00
#
_symmetry.space_group_name_H-M   'P 1'
#
loop_
_entity.id
_entity.type
_entity.pdbx_description
1 polymer ?
#
loop_
_entity_poly.entity_id
_entity_poly.type
_entity_poly.pdbx_seq_one_letter_code
_entity_poly.pdbx_strand_id
1 'polypeptide(L)'
;MDPSRLKELTDLENEMNEMLRRMVPDAGVALDWNLEELKINFPEAKVSLVEDGYQVAVDKSGHGLQRTFLMTLLRCLAAAQVEDLGSTTQTGAGPPTLVLMIEEPELYQHPVRQRHLADVLLSLAKDAQQGSWGMTQVVYSTHSQHFVGLDRINQIRLLRKKRGADGKSGPTEIHGTSLEDVASSLAALPGGRKIPSSALESRLKGVMTPWMNEGFFSDIVVLVEGITDRAAILAVAKTMGYNFDAMGISVIPCDSKSKMAKPALIFQNLEVPVYLVWDSDSKDKEDPTVEDMLLLSLGGGDRDDWPTKTTDRFACFTINMNETLRQDIGEDFAVYEKDSLEELALRKQDGKNSDIIRLIVEKAGQGRCKTISKIVKKIITLSQKQM
;
A
#
# COMPACT_ATOMS: atom_id res chain seq x y z
N MET A 1 -34.93 26.64 29.75
CA MET A 1 -36.37 26.93 29.87
C MET A 1 -36.52 28.42 29.96
N ASP A 2 -37.48 29.01 29.27
CA ASP A 2 -37.78 30.45 29.36
C ASP A 2 -38.44 30.75 30.73
N PRO A 3 -37.81 31.53 31.63
CA PRO A 3 -38.27 31.77 33.00
C PRO A 3 -39.54 32.62 33.01
N SER A 4 -39.85 33.34 31.93
CA SER A 4 -41.15 34.01 31.75
C SER A 4 -42.33 33.04 31.67
N ARG A 5 -42.07 31.74 31.52
CA ARG A 5 -43.07 30.66 31.54
C ARG A 5 -43.19 29.94 32.89
N LEU A 6 -42.32 30.27 33.86
CA LEU A 6 -42.39 29.72 35.21
C LEU A 6 -43.29 30.62 36.06
N LYS A 7 -44.53 30.18 36.24
CA LYS A 7 -45.58 30.93 36.94
C LYS A 7 -45.15 31.39 38.34
N GLU A 8 -44.34 30.59 39.05
CA GLU A 8 -43.88 30.92 40.39
C GLU A 8 -43.02 32.19 40.45
N LEU A 9 -42.24 32.47 39.39
CA LEU A 9 -41.37 33.65 39.34
C LEU A 9 -42.14 34.93 39.07
N THR A 10 -43.19 34.84 38.24
CA THR A 10 -44.12 35.96 37.97
C THR A 10 -45.00 36.27 39.19
N ASP A 11 -45.45 35.24 39.90
CA ASP A 11 -46.25 35.41 41.11
C ASP A 11 -45.43 36.13 42.21
N LEU A 12 -44.14 35.80 42.35
CA LEU A 12 -43.23 36.47 43.28
C LEU A 12 -43.05 37.97 42.95
N GLU A 13 -42.84 38.31 41.68
CA GLU A 13 -42.69 39.71 41.25
C GLU A 13 -43.95 40.54 41.55
N ASN A 14 -45.13 39.95 41.33
CA ASN A 14 -46.41 40.59 41.64
C ASN A 14 -46.62 40.81 43.13
N GLU A 15 -46.30 39.82 43.97
CA GLU A 15 -46.42 39.92 45.42
C GLU A 15 -45.49 41.01 45.99
N MET A 16 -44.25 41.06 45.51
CA MET A 16 -43.30 42.11 45.88
C MET A 16 -43.79 43.50 45.48
N ASN A 17 -44.37 43.64 44.28
CA ASN A 17 -44.95 44.90 43.80
C ASN A 17 -46.16 45.35 44.64
N GLU A 18 -47.04 44.42 45.02
CA GLU A 18 -48.16 44.72 45.93
C GLU A 18 -47.67 45.23 47.28
N MET A 19 -46.68 44.56 47.88
CA MET A 19 -46.14 44.96 49.18
C MET A 19 -45.45 46.32 49.10
N LEU A 20 -44.65 46.56 48.07
CA LEU A 20 -43.89 47.81 47.94
C LEU A 20 -44.81 49.02 47.71
N ARG A 21 -45.87 48.87 46.90
CA ARG A 21 -46.83 49.94 46.62
C ARG A 21 -47.66 50.37 47.83
N ARG A 22 -47.83 49.49 48.83
CA ARG A 22 -48.46 49.85 50.11
C ARG A 22 -47.61 50.82 50.93
N MET A 23 -46.30 50.84 50.72
CA MET A 23 -45.37 51.71 51.45
C MET A 23 -44.96 52.94 50.64
N VAL A 24 -44.77 52.77 49.33
CA VAL A 24 -44.37 53.84 48.40
C VAL A 24 -45.23 53.72 47.13
N PRO A 25 -46.28 54.55 46.98
CA PRO A 25 -47.29 54.38 45.91
C PRO A 25 -46.72 54.35 44.49
N ASP A 26 -45.63 55.08 44.25
CA ASP A 26 -45.01 55.26 42.93
C ASP A 26 -43.76 54.37 42.71
N ALA A 27 -43.53 53.37 43.57
CA ALA A 27 -42.40 52.44 43.43
C ALA A 27 -42.84 51.07 42.86
N GLY A 28 -41.94 50.43 42.13
CA GLY A 28 -42.12 49.08 41.60
C GLY A 28 -40.82 48.29 41.56
N VAL A 29 -40.94 46.97 41.59
CA VAL A 29 -39.85 46.00 41.42
C VAL A 29 -40.00 45.39 40.03
N ALA A 30 -38.90 45.35 39.27
CA ALA A 30 -38.81 44.60 38.02
C ALA A 30 -37.72 43.53 38.18
N LEU A 31 -38.08 42.26 37.99
CA LEU A 31 -37.13 41.14 38.10
C LEU A 31 -36.67 40.70 36.70
N ASP A 32 -35.39 40.91 36.40
CA ASP A 32 -34.76 40.41 35.18
C ASP A 32 -33.93 39.16 35.50
N TRP A 33 -34.34 38.00 34.98
CA TRP A 33 -33.73 36.71 35.28
C TRP A 33 -32.65 36.39 34.24
N ASN A 34 -31.39 36.53 34.65
CA ASN A 34 -30.26 36.10 33.81
C ASN A 34 -30.15 34.57 33.79
N LEU A 35 -30.61 33.95 32.70
CA LEU A 35 -30.40 32.54 32.41
C LEU A 35 -28.99 32.33 31.86
N GLU A 36 -27.99 32.25 32.72
CA GLU A 36 -26.75 31.66 32.28
C GLU A 36 -27.02 30.18 31.93
N GLU A 37 -26.66 29.76 30.72
CA GLU A 37 -26.71 28.35 30.34
C GLU A 37 -25.92 27.54 31.38
N LEU A 38 -26.60 26.57 32.03
CA LEU A 38 -25.96 25.62 32.93
C LEU A 38 -24.80 24.95 32.18
N LYS A 39 -23.57 25.37 32.46
CA LYS A 39 -22.35 24.71 31.98
C LYS A 39 -22.19 23.39 32.72
N ILE A 40 -22.86 22.35 32.23
CA ILE A 40 -22.61 20.98 32.68
C ILE A 40 -21.24 20.59 32.13
N ASN A 41 -20.24 20.57 33.01
CA ASN A 41 -18.94 20.00 32.67
C ASN A 41 -19.11 18.48 32.57
N PHE A 42 -18.74 17.90 31.43
CA PHE A 42 -18.71 16.45 31.29
C PHE A 42 -17.73 15.85 32.31
N PRO A 43 -18.07 14.71 32.95
CA PRO A 43 -17.18 14.09 33.93
C PRO A 43 -15.88 13.63 33.24
N GLU A 44 -14.74 14.01 33.82
CA GLU A 44 -13.44 13.55 33.34
C GLU A 44 -13.24 12.07 33.68
N ALA A 45 -13.12 11.23 32.65
CA ALA A 45 -12.81 9.82 32.82
C ALA A 45 -11.30 9.64 33.04
N LYS A 46 -10.91 9.16 34.23
CA LYS A 46 -9.54 8.69 34.47
C LYS A 46 -9.39 7.27 33.93
N VAL A 47 -8.59 7.12 32.87
CA VAL A 47 -8.34 5.82 32.24
C VAL A 47 -7.08 5.17 32.82
N SER A 48 -7.20 3.91 33.24
CA SER A 48 -6.10 3.05 33.66
C SER A 48 -6.18 1.70 32.96
N LEU A 49 -5.04 1.12 32.62
CA LEU A 49 -4.92 -0.20 32.03
C LEU A 49 -4.59 -1.23 33.10
N VAL A 50 -5.04 -2.47 32.93
CA VAL A 50 -4.72 -3.58 33.83
C VAL A 50 -3.83 -4.57 33.08
N GLU A 51 -2.61 -4.78 33.58
CA GLU A 51 -1.63 -5.74 33.04
C GLU A 51 -1.11 -6.58 34.21
N ASP A 52 -1.16 -7.91 34.08
CA ASP A 52 -0.74 -8.87 35.12
C ASP A 52 -1.31 -8.60 36.53
N GLY A 53 -2.52 -8.04 36.60
CA GLY A 53 -3.23 -7.72 37.84
C GLY A 53 -2.90 -6.35 38.44
N TYR A 54 -2.03 -5.56 37.81
CA TYR A 54 -1.68 -4.21 38.27
C TYR A 54 -2.39 -3.14 37.44
N GLN A 55 -2.97 -2.14 38.11
CA GLN A 55 -3.49 -0.94 37.46
C GLN A 55 -2.36 0.05 37.20
N VAL A 56 -2.20 0.43 35.93
CA VAL A 56 -1.15 1.33 35.47
C VAL A 56 -1.79 2.46 34.66
N ALA A 57 -1.28 3.68 34.82
CA ALA A 57 -1.67 4.80 33.98
C ALA A 57 -1.24 4.55 32.53
N VAL A 58 -2.00 5.04 31.55
CA VAL A 58 -1.74 4.74 30.13
C VAL A 58 -0.33 5.16 29.71
N ASP A 59 0.16 6.31 30.15
CA ASP A 59 1.51 6.84 29.88
C ASP A 59 2.65 5.96 30.47
N LYS A 60 2.33 5.15 31.47
CA LYS A 60 3.28 4.28 32.19
C LYS A 60 3.21 2.82 31.78
N SER A 61 2.28 2.43 30.91
CA SER A 61 2.22 1.07 30.39
C SER A 61 3.22 0.87 29.23
N GLY A 62 3.56 -0.40 28.97
CA GLY A 62 4.42 -0.73 27.84
C GLY A 62 3.83 -0.20 26.53
N HIS A 63 4.69 0.26 25.61
CA HIS A 63 4.27 0.81 24.34
C HIS A 63 3.33 -0.12 23.56
N GLY A 64 3.52 -1.44 23.62
CA GLY A 64 2.59 -2.42 23.05
C GLY A 64 1.17 -2.27 23.58
N LEU A 65 0.99 -2.20 24.91
CA LEU A 65 -0.32 -2.08 25.55
C LEU A 65 -0.96 -0.71 25.29
N GLN A 66 -0.18 0.37 25.28
CA GLN A 66 -0.65 1.71 24.89
C GLN A 66 -1.26 1.71 23.49
N ARG A 67 -0.58 1.11 22.51
CA ARG A 67 -1.10 1.04 21.13
C ARG A 67 -2.30 0.11 21.06
N THR A 68 -2.28 -1.05 21.71
CA THR A 68 -3.45 -1.93 21.76
C THR A 68 -4.66 -1.20 22.33
N PHE A 69 -4.49 -0.42 23.41
CA PHE A 69 -5.55 0.42 23.96
C PHE A 69 -6.06 1.46 22.96
N LEU A 70 -5.17 2.17 22.26
CA LEU A 70 -5.57 3.08 21.18
C LEU A 70 -6.37 2.35 20.09
N MET A 71 -5.98 1.13 19.72
CA MET A 71 -6.72 0.31 18.76
C MET A 71 -8.09 -0.12 19.28
N THR A 72 -8.18 -0.44 20.57
CA THR A 72 -9.46 -0.72 21.22
C THR A 72 -10.36 0.50 21.18
N LEU A 73 -9.83 1.70 21.47
CA LEU A 73 -10.61 2.95 21.37
C LEU A 73 -11.07 3.21 19.94
N LEU A 74 -10.18 3.07 18.94
CA LEU A 74 -10.54 3.22 17.54
C LEU A 74 -11.59 2.20 17.11
N ARG A 75 -11.51 0.96 17.60
CA ARG A 75 -12.51 -0.08 17.35
C ARG A 75 -13.83 0.20 18.07
N CYS A 76 -13.80 0.73 19.28
CA CYS A 76 -15.00 1.16 20.01
C CYS A 76 -15.67 2.33 19.29
N LEU A 77 -14.88 3.28 18.75
CA LEU A 77 -15.40 4.34 17.89
C LEU A 77 -16.03 3.77 16.62
N ALA A 78 -15.37 2.81 15.96
CA ALA A 78 -15.94 2.12 14.80
C ALA A 78 -17.25 1.39 15.14
N ALA A 79 -17.29 0.66 16.25
CA ALA A 79 -18.46 -0.12 16.67
C ALA A 79 -19.62 0.77 17.15
N ALA A 80 -19.34 1.84 17.88
CA ALA A 80 -20.35 2.81 18.31
C ALA A 80 -21.00 3.52 17.12
N GLN A 81 -20.23 3.78 16.05
CA GLN A 81 -20.79 4.28 14.79
C GLN A 81 -21.75 3.26 14.12
N VAL A 82 -21.58 1.96 14.37
CA VAL A 82 -22.44 0.89 13.84
C VAL A 82 -23.70 0.65 14.70
N GLU A 83 -23.64 0.80 16.03
CA GLU A 83 -24.82 0.58 16.89
C GLU A 83 -25.87 1.70 16.79
N ASP A 84 -25.47 2.93 16.45
CA ASP A 84 -26.39 4.09 16.33
C ASP A 84 -27.18 4.10 14.99
N LEU A 85 -26.98 3.09 14.13
CA LEU A 85 -27.70 2.85 12.86
C LEU A 85 -29.22 2.58 13.03
N GLY A 86 -29.73 2.60 14.27
CA GLY A 86 -31.15 2.40 14.61
C GLY A 86 -32.04 3.63 14.43
N SER A 87 -31.51 4.83 14.16
CA SER A 87 -32.35 6.03 13.99
C SER A 87 -31.91 6.97 12.87
N THR A 88 -32.79 7.13 11.89
CA THR A 88 -32.84 8.21 10.88
C THR A 88 -31.64 8.37 9.95
N THR A 89 -31.79 7.77 8.76
CA THR A 89 -31.05 8.08 7.54
C THR A 89 -31.24 9.56 7.14
N GLN A 90 -30.24 10.40 7.40
CA GLN A 90 -30.06 11.65 6.66
C GLN A 90 -28.86 11.51 5.71
N THR A 91 -29.18 11.32 4.43
CA THR A 91 -28.22 11.40 3.33
C THR A 91 -27.81 12.86 3.14
N GLY A 92 -26.65 13.25 3.68
CA GLY A 92 -26.09 14.58 3.51
C GLY A 92 -24.57 14.52 3.32
N ALA A 93 -24.09 14.97 2.16
CA ALA A 93 -22.69 15.17 1.83
C ALA A 93 -22.09 16.35 2.61
N GLY A 94 -21.93 16.19 3.93
CA GLY A 94 -21.19 17.13 4.79
C GLY A 94 -19.68 16.87 4.77
N PRO A 95 -18.85 17.85 5.13
CA PRO A 95 -17.41 17.65 5.32
C PRO A 95 -17.13 16.60 6.41
N PRO A 96 -15.95 15.93 6.37
CA PRO A 96 -15.60 14.94 7.38
C PRO A 96 -15.71 15.53 8.78
N THR A 97 -16.49 14.87 9.64
CA THR A 97 -16.67 15.29 11.03
C THR A 97 -15.45 14.91 11.88
N LEU A 98 -14.64 13.96 11.40
CA LEU A 98 -13.38 13.55 12.01
C LEU A 98 -12.34 13.25 10.91
N VAL A 99 -11.18 13.90 11.00
CA VAL A 99 -10.01 13.55 10.18
C VAL A 99 -8.95 12.97 11.11
N LEU A 100 -8.64 11.69 10.91
CA LEU A 100 -7.60 10.97 11.64
C LEU A 100 -6.32 10.97 10.80
N MET A 101 -5.31 11.72 11.25
CA MET A 101 -3.99 11.78 10.62
C MET A 101 -3.00 10.98 11.47
N ILE A 102 -2.38 9.95 10.90
CA ILE A 102 -1.47 9.05 11.62
C ILE A 102 -0.13 8.98 10.89
N GLU A 103 0.96 9.24 11.61
CA GLU A 103 2.30 8.97 11.10
C GLU A 103 2.71 7.55 11.50
N GLU A 104 3.17 6.76 10.52
CA GLU A 104 3.72 5.40 10.71
C GLU A 104 2.91 4.52 11.67
N PRO A 105 1.63 4.18 11.35
CA PRO A 105 0.78 3.35 12.20
C PRO A 105 1.41 1.99 12.55
N GLU A 106 2.34 1.51 11.74
CA GLU A 106 3.11 0.28 11.95
C GLU A 106 4.18 0.34 13.04
N LEU A 107 4.56 1.53 13.52
CA LEU A 107 5.71 1.69 14.41
C LEU A 107 5.53 0.87 15.71
N TYR A 108 6.54 0.05 16.03
CA TYR A 108 6.54 -0.91 17.15
C TYR A 108 5.46 -2.02 17.08
N GLN A 109 4.85 -2.25 15.92
CA GLN A 109 3.87 -3.34 15.74
C GLN A 109 4.48 -4.55 15.04
N HIS A 110 4.15 -5.74 15.54
CA HIS A 110 4.44 -7.00 14.84
C HIS A 110 3.65 -7.07 13.52
N PRO A 111 4.18 -7.69 12.44
CA PRO A 111 3.52 -7.73 11.13
C PRO A 111 2.05 -8.20 11.12
N VAL A 112 1.70 -9.16 11.98
CA VAL A 112 0.31 -9.61 12.12
C VAL A 112 -0.62 -8.51 12.66
N ARG A 113 -0.13 -7.69 13.60
CA ARG A 113 -0.88 -6.55 14.16
C ARG A 113 -0.97 -5.40 13.16
N GLN A 114 0.06 -5.19 12.34
CA GLN A 114 0.04 -4.19 11.26
C GLN A 114 -1.10 -4.47 10.26
N ARG A 115 -1.28 -5.73 9.84
CA ARG A 115 -2.39 -6.11 8.95
C ARG A 115 -3.75 -5.82 9.58
N HIS A 116 -3.93 -6.27 10.83
CA HIS A 116 -5.17 -6.01 11.56
C HIS A 116 -5.45 -4.51 11.71
N LEU A 117 -4.41 -3.71 11.97
CA LEU A 117 -4.52 -2.26 12.05
C LEU A 117 -4.93 -1.63 10.71
N ALA A 118 -4.29 -2.04 9.61
CA ALA A 118 -4.65 -1.58 8.28
C ALA A 118 -6.13 -1.88 7.96
N ASP A 119 -6.63 -3.06 8.37
CA ASP A 119 -8.04 -3.44 8.21
C ASP A 119 -8.98 -2.57 9.05
N VAL A 120 -8.65 -2.32 10.33
CA VAL A 120 -9.45 -1.46 11.22
C VAL A 120 -9.54 -0.02 10.69
N LEU A 121 -8.41 0.55 10.25
CA LEU A 121 -8.39 1.90 9.66
C LEU A 121 -9.19 1.96 8.35
N LEU A 122 -9.12 0.91 7.53
CA LEU A 122 -9.92 0.82 6.30
C LEU A 122 -11.42 0.72 6.61
N SER A 123 -11.82 -0.09 7.59
CA SER A 123 -13.22 -0.22 8.00
C SER A 123 -13.78 1.11 8.50
N LEU A 124 -13.05 1.80 9.37
CA LEU A 124 -13.40 3.15 9.84
C LEU A 124 -13.67 4.13 8.69
N ALA A 125 -12.82 4.10 7.65
CA ALA A 125 -12.99 4.98 6.48
C ALA A 125 -14.18 4.57 5.58
N LYS A 126 -14.54 3.28 5.53
CA LYS A 126 -15.64 2.76 4.70
C LYS A 126 -17.01 2.95 5.35
N ASP A 127 -17.12 2.69 6.64
CA ASP A 127 -18.39 2.75 7.38
C ASP A 127 -18.90 4.21 7.43
N ALA A 128 -17.97 5.16 7.51
CA ALA A 128 -18.22 6.59 7.34
C ALA A 128 -18.93 6.98 6.03
N GLN A 129 -18.66 6.28 4.91
CA GLN A 129 -19.25 6.59 3.61
C GLN A 129 -20.73 6.15 3.49
N GLN A 130 -21.23 5.33 4.42
CA GLN A 130 -22.58 4.74 4.36
C GLN A 130 -23.65 5.56 5.11
N GLY A 131 -23.34 6.80 5.50
CA GLY A 131 -24.36 7.79 5.88
C GLY A 131 -24.82 7.74 7.34
N SER A 132 -24.02 7.18 8.25
CA SER A 132 -24.23 7.32 9.70
C SER A 132 -23.24 8.32 10.29
N TRP A 133 -23.68 9.03 11.33
CA TRP A 133 -23.02 10.16 11.96
C TRP A 133 -21.49 10.13 11.90
N GLY A 134 -20.93 11.13 11.21
CA GLY A 134 -19.50 11.39 11.20
C GLY A 134 -18.76 10.73 10.04
N MET A 135 -18.58 11.47 8.94
CA MET A 135 -17.66 11.09 7.87
C MET A 135 -16.22 11.06 8.44
N THR A 136 -15.70 9.87 8.76
CA THR A 136 -14.33 9.66 9.25
C THR A 136 -13.38 9.51 8.07
N GLN A 137 -12.46 10.45 7.91
CA GLN A 137 -11.38 10.36 6.94
C GLN A 137 -10.11 9.90 7.64
N VAL A 138 -9.45 8.86 7.12
CA VAL A 138 -8.15 8.42 7.63
C VAL A 138 -7.07 8.76 6.60
N VAL A 139 -6.03 9.45 7.06
CA VAL A 139 -4.82 9.77 6.28
C VAL A 139 -3.62 9.27 7.07
N TYR A 140 -2.74 8.49 6.44
CA TYR A 140 -1.52 8.05 7.09
C TYR A 140 -0.32 8.04 6.15
N SER A 141 0.88 8.21 6.73
CA SER A 141 2.15 7.86 6.10
C SER A 141 2.56 6.46 6.55
N THR A 142 3.21 5.69 5.68
CA THR A 142 3.64 4.33 6.00
C THR A 142 4.86 3.93 5.17
N HIS A 143 5.74 3.16 5.80
CA HIS A 143 6.83 2.39 5.21
C HIS A 143 6.52 0.88 5.19
N SER A 144 5.31 0.47 5.60
CA SER A 144 4.91 -0.92 5.65
C SER A 144 4.08 -1.34 4.44
N GLN A 145 4.55 -2.38 3.76
CA GLN A 145 3.84 -3.11 2.70
C GLN A 145 2.47 -3.67 3.10
N HIS A 146 2.13 -3.70 4.39
CA HIS A 146 0.84 -4.17 4.88
C HIS A 146 -0.27 -3.11 4.82
N PHE A 147 0.09 -1.83 4.71
CA PHE A 147 -0.87 -0.72 4.61
C PHE A 147 -1.18 -0.32 3.16
N VAL A 148 -0.32 -0.70 2.20
CA VAL A 148 -0.50 -0.44 0.78
C VAL A 148 -1.00 -1.69 0.03
N GLY A 149 -1.64 -1.50 -1.12
CA GLY A 149 -2.12 -2.59 -1.96
C GLY A 149 -2.53 -2.14 -3.35
N LEU A 150 -2.20 -2.92 -4.38
CA LEU A 150 -2.56 -2.62 -5.78
C LEU A 150 -4.08 -2.54 -5.98
N ASP A 151 -4.87 -3.31 -5.22
CA ASP A 151 -6.32 -3.30 -5.26
C ASP A 151 -6.93 -1.98 -4.76
N ARG A 152 -6.17 -1.19 -4.01
CA ARG A 152 -6.59 0.09 -3.43
C ARG A 152 -5.76 1.25 -3.94
N ILE A 153 -5.25 1.16 -5.17
CA ILE A 153 -4.33 2.14 -5.76
C ILE A 153 -4.86 3.58 -5.73
N ASN A 154 -6.19 3.76 -5.83
CA ASN A 154 -6.87 5.06 -5.74
C ASN A 154 -6.55 5.81 -4.43
N GLN A 155 -6.25 5.07 -3.37
CA GLN A 155 -5.96 5.57 -2.02
C GLN A 155 -4.47 5.87 -1.81
N ILE A 156 -3.60 5.50 -2.74
CA ILE A 156 -2.15 5.61 -2.60
C ILE A 156 -1.67 6.92 -3.22
N ARG A 157 -0.82 7.64 -2.50
CA ARG A 157 -0.05 8.77 -3.01
C ARG A 157 1.43 8.51 -2.70
N LEU A 158 2.24 8.46 -3.75
CA LEU A 158 3.66 8.20 -3.65
C LEU A 158 4.42 9.52 -3.66
N LEU A 159 5.09 9.82 -2.55
CA LEU A 159 5.89 11.04 -2.40
C LEU A 159 7.35 10.70 -2.69
N ARG A 160 7.94 11.29 -3.73
CA ARG A 160 9.35 11.07 -4.11
C ARG A 160 10.09 12.38 -4.26
N LYS A 161 11.33 12.43 -3.77
CA LYS A 161 12.21 13.57 -4.02
C LYS A 161 12.85 13.41 -5.40
N LYS A 162 12.58 14.34 -6.30
CA LYS A 162 13.31 14.43 -7.56
C LYS A 162 14.72 14.92 -7.28
N ARG A 163 15.74 14.29 -7.85
CA ARG A 163 17.09 14.85 -7.81
C ARG A 163 17.25 15.88 -8.93
N GLY A 164 17.75 17.06 -8.58
CA GLY A 164 18.11 18.08 -9.54
C GLY A 164 19.34 17.67 -10.34
N ALA A 165 19.48 18.19 -11.57
CA ALA A 165 20.62 17.93 -12.45
C ALA A 165 21.99 18.35 -11.84
N ASP A 166 21.97 19.18 -10.79
CA ASP A 166 23.15 19.63 -10.04
C ASP A 166 23.46 18.74 -8.82
N GLY A 167 22.79 17.59 -8.67
CA GLY A 167 22.95 16.68 -7.55
C GLY A 167 22.29 17.15 -6.24
N LYS A 168 21.59 18.30 -6.26
CA LYS A 168 20.82 18.76 -5.09
C LYS A 168 19.45 18.09 -5.03
N SER A 169 18.91 17.99 -3.81
CA SER A 169 17.52 17.56 -3.63
C SER A 169 16.57 18.58 -4.28
N GLY A 170 15.85 18.15 -5.30
CA GLY A 170 14.76 18.90 -5.91
C GLY A 170 13.47 18.80 -5.10
N PRO A 171 12.35 19.32 -5.64
CA PRO A 171 11.06 19.26 -4.97
C PRO A 171 10.59 17.81 -4.77
N THR A 172 9.72 17.63 -3.78
CA THR A 172 9.00 16.36 -3.62
C THR A 172 7.84 16.35 -4.62
N GLU A 173 7.85 15.39 -5.53
CA GLU A 173 6.77 15.10 -6.47
C GLU A 173 5.80 14.11 -5.82
N ILE A 174 4.50 14.29 -6.12
CA ILE A 174 3.43 13.44 -5.62
C ILE A 174 2.83 12.72 -6.81
N HIS A 175 2.96 11.39 -6.84
CA HIS A 175 2.40 10.55 -7.89
C HIS A 175 1.20 9.78 -7.36
N GLY A 176 0.19 9.64 -8.20
CA GLY A 176 -1.03 8.90 -7.90
C GLY A 176 -1.67 8.44 -9.20
N THR A 177 -2.44 7.36 -9.12
CA THR A 177 -3.21 6.84 -10.26
C THR A 177 -4.55 6.33 -9.74
N SER A 178 -5.52 6.21 -10.64
CA SER A 178 -6.77 5.52 -10.36
C SER A 178 -6.88 4.18 -11.10
N LEU A 179 -7.81 3.33 -10.68
CA LEU A 179 -8.21 2.12 -11.39
C LEU A 179 -8.73 2.45 -12.80
N GLU A 180 -9.42 3.58 -12.94
CA GLU A 180 -9.92 4.10 -14.21
C GLU A 180 -8.77 4.45 -15.16
N ASP A 181 -7.73 5.12 -14.65
CA ASP A 181 -6.54 5.46 -15.43
C ASP A 181 -5.80 4.20 -15.88
N VAL A 182 -5.61 3.23 -14.96
CA VAL A 182 -4.96 1.96 -15.27
C VAL A 182 -5.77 1.16 -16.30
N ALA A 183 -7.10 1.11 -16.16
CA ALA A 183 -7.98 0.43 -17.12
C ALA A 183 -7.93 1.10 -18.51
N SER A 184 -7.86 2.43 -18.55
CA SER A 184 -7.77 3.21 -19.79
C SER A 184 -6.43 3.01 -20.47
N SER A 185 -5.32 3.10 -19.72
CA SER A 185 -3.98 2.83 -20.25
C SER A 185 -3.84 1.38 -20.74
N LEU A 186 -4.40 0.41 -20.02
CA LEU A 186 -4.39 -1.00 -20.44
C LEU A 186 -5.16 -1.20 -21.75
N ALA A 187 -6.30 -0.53 -21.92
CA ALA A 187 -7.12 -0.61 -23.13
C ALA A 187 -6.46 0.06 -24.35
N ALA A 188 -5.57 1.03 -24.12
CA ALA A 188 -4.83 1.72 -25.18
C ALA A 188 -3.65 0.90 -25.73
N LEU A 189 -3.17 -0.11 -24.99
CA LEU A 189 -2.07 -0.96 -25.43
C LEU A 189 -2.52 -1.96 -26.52
N PRO A 190 -1.63 -2.32 -27.47
CA PRO A 190 -1.84 -3.44 -28.38
C PRO A 190 -2.24 -4.73 -27.65
N GLY A 191 -3.37 -5.32 -28.02
CA GLY A 191 -3.92 -6.52 -27.36
C GLY A 191 -4.64 -6.24 -26.03
N GLY A 192 -4.63 -4.99 -25.58
CA GLY A 192 -5.38 -4.50 -24.42
C GLY A 192 -6.87 -4.73 -24.55
N ARG A 193 -7.51 -5.06 -23.42
CA ARG A 193 -8.98 -5.17 -23.35
C ARG A 193 -9.51 -4.12 -22.40
N LYS A 194 -10.60 -3.47 -22.80
CA LYS A 194 -11.36 -2.61 -21.90
C LYS A 194 -11.97 -3.46 -20.80
N ILE A 195 -11.64 -3.14 -19.55
CA ILE A 195 -12.09 -3.84 -18.36
C ILE A 195 -12.68 -2.81 -17.41
N PRO A 196 -13.88 -3.04 -16.83
CA PRO A 196 -14.42 -2.16 -15.80
C PRO A 196 -13.51 -2.08 -14.57
N SER A 197 -13.43 -0.92 -13.91
CA SER A 197 -12.57 -0.71 -12.73
C SER A 197 -12.79 -1.74 -11.63
N SER A 198 -14.05 -2.13 -11.37
CA SER A 198 -14.39 -3.16 -10.37
C SER A 198 -13.85 -4.56 -10.73
N ALA A 199 -13.84 -4.90 -12.02
CA ALA A 199 -13.26 -6.14 -12.50
C ALA A 199 -11.73 -6.10 -12.46
N LEU A 200 -11.13 -4.92 -12.70
CA LEU A 200 -9.69 -4.71 -12.52
C LEU A 200 -9.29 -4.88 -11.05
N GLU A 201 -10.01 -4.25 -10.12
CA GLU A 201 -9.81 -4.38 -8.67
C GLU A 201 -9.79 -5.85 -8.24
N SER A 202 -10.81 -6.62 -8.63
CA SER A 202 -10.91 -8.06 -8.33
C SER A 202 -9.71 -8.86 -8.87
N ARG A 203 -9.25 -8.54 -10.09
CA ARG A 203 -8.09 -9.20 -10.70
C ARG A 203 -6.78 -8.83 -10.00
N LEU A 204 -6.66 -7.63 -9.44
CA LEU A 204 -5.47 -7.18 -8.72
C LEU A 204 -5.32 -7.88 -7.37
N LYS A 205 -6.43 -8.20 -6.68
CA LYS A 205 -6.41 -9.01 -5.44
C LYS A 205 -5.73 -10.36 -5.62
N GLY A 206 -5.87 -10.99 -6.80
CA GLY A 206 -5.23 -12.27 -7.12
C GLY A 206 -3.72 -12.21 -7.42
N VAL A 207 -3.14 -11.00 -7.52
CA VAL A 207 -1.70 -10.78 -7.76
C VAL A 207 -1.02 -10.12 -6.55
N MET A 208 -1.80 -9.77 -5.53
CA MET A 208 -1.28 -9.16 -4.32
C MET A 208 -0.52 -10.17 -3.46
N THR A 209 0.78 -9.94 -3.38
CA THR A 209 1.68 -10.59 -2.43
C THR A 209 2.44 -9.49 -1.68
N PRO A 210 3.00 -9.78 -0.49
CA PRO A 210 3.91 -8.84 0.17
C PRO A 210 5.02 -8.35 -0.77
N TRP A 211 5.63 -9.27 -1.52
CA TRP A 211 6.64 -8.94 -2.53
C TRP A 211 6.14 -7.96 -3.59
N MET A 212 4.90 -8.09 -4.05
CA MET A 212 4.32 -7.14 -4.99
C MET A 212 4.19 -5.74 -4.37
N ASN A 213 3.76 -5.65 -3.11
CA ASN A 213 3.62 -4.39 -2.40
C ASN A 213 4.97 -3.74 -2.06
N GLU A 214 6.05 -4.52 -1.97
CA GLU A 214 7.41 -3.99 -1.82
C GLU A 214 7.76 -2.99 -2.92
N GLY A 215 7.23 -3.20 -4.14
CA GLY A 215 7.46 -2.33 -5.29
C GLY A 215 7.06 -0.87 -5.10
N PHE A 216 6.15 -0.56 -4.16
CA PHE A 216 5.82 0.83 -3.82
C PHE A 216 6.98 1.57 -3.13
N PHE A 217 7.87 0.83 -2.47
CA PHE A 217 8.99 1.37 -1.69
C PHE A 217 10.33 1.29 -2.44
N SER A 218 10.36 0.64 -3.60
CA SER A 218 11.56 0.45 -4.40
C SER A 218 11.83 1.65 -5.31
N ASP A 219 13.10 2.03 -5.46
CA ASP A 219 13.51 2.99 -6.49
C ASP A 219 13.26 2.43 -7.90
N ILE A 220 13.41 1.11 -8.08
CA ILE A 220 13.12 0.38 -9.32
C ILE A 220 12.44 -0.93 -9.02
N VAL A 221 11.48 -1.30 -9.87
CA VAL A 221 10.84 -2.59 -9.86
C VAL A 221 11.30 -3.43 -11.05
N VAL A 222 11.82 -4.63 -10.79
CA VAL A 222 12.10 -5.64 -11.81
C VAL A 222 11.04 -6.73 -11.70
N LEU A 223 10.11 -6.78 -12.66
CA LEU A 223 9.10 -7.83 -12.68
C LEU A 223 9.62 -9.02 -13.47
N VAL A 224 9.60 -10.18 -12.83
CA VAL A 224 9.97 -11.45 -13.44
C VAL A 224 8.80 -12.43 -13.42
N GLU A 225 8.83 -13.43 -14.29
CA GLU A 225 7.76 -14.44 -14.33
C GLU A 225 7.79 -15.33 -13.09
N GLY A 226 8.93 -15.92 -12.75
CA GLY A 226 9.04 -16.91 -11.69
C GLY A 226 10.13 -16.65 -10.64
N ILE A 227 10.07 -17.45 -9.57
CA ILE A 227 11.04 -17.39 -8.46
C ILE A 227 12.45 -17.86 -8.84
N THR A 228 12.57 -18.69 -9.89
CA THR A 228 13.85 -19.10 -10.48
C THR A 228 14.53 -17.94 -11.20
N ASP A 229 13.76 -17.14 -11.94
CA ASP A 229 14.29 -15.99 -12.69
C ASP A 229 14.78 -14.91 -11.73
N ARG A 230 14.00 -14.68 -10.66
CA ARG A 230 14.42 -13.84 -9.54
C ARG A 230 15.75 -14.30 -8.97
N ALA A 231 15.88 -15.59 -8.69
CA ALA A 231 17.11 -16.16 -8.11
C ALA A 231 18.31 -15.98 -9.05
N ALA A 232 18.14 -16.23 -10.35
CA ALA A 232 19.17 -16.03 -11.35
C ALA A 232 19.64 -14.58 -11.44
N ILE A 233 18.71 -13.61 -11.54
CA ILE A 233 19.05 -12.19 -11.61
C ILE A 233 19.80 -11.74 -10.36
N LEU A 234 19.31 -12.08 -9.16
CA LEU A 234 19.94 -11.70 -7.91
C LEU A 234 21.30 -12.36 -7.72
N ALA A 235 21.44 -13.63 -8.08
CA ALA A 235 22.72 -14.34 -8.01
C ALA A 235 23.75 -13.71 -8.96
N VAL A 236 23.37 -13.40 -10.21
CA VAL A 236 24.27 -12.75 -11.15
C VAL A 236 24.66 -11.36 -10.67
N ALA A 237 23.70 -10.55 -10.20
CA ALA A 237 23.98 -9.24 -9.62
C ALA A 237 25.00 -9.31 -8.47
N LYS A 238 24.82 -10.25 -7.54
CA LYS A 238 25.74 -10.50 -6.42
C LYS A 238 27.13 -10.91 -6.90
N THR A 239 27.24 -11.83 -7.87
CA THR A 239 28.55 -12.23 -8.45
C THR A 239 29.26 -11.09 -9.19
N MET A 240 28.49 -10.12 -9.70
CA MET A 240 29.01 -8.90 -10.31
C MET A 240 29.36 -7.80 -9.29
N GLY A 241 29.15 -8.04 -7.98
CA GLY A 241 29.45 -7.11 -6.90
C GLY A 241 28.35 -6.08 -6.61
N TYR A 242 27.14 -6.27 -7.13
CA TYR A 242 26.01 -5.38 -6.88
C TYR A 242 25.07 -5.96 -5.83
N ASN A 243 24.62 -5.11 -4.91
CA ASN A 243 23.58 -5.42 -3.95
C ASN A 243 22.32 -4.65 -4.32
N PHE A 244 21.34 -5.32 -4.90
CA PHE A 244 20.09 -4.71 -5.37
C PHE A 244 19.27 -4.10 -4.23
N ASP A 245 19.23 -4.72 -3.05
CA ASP A 245 18.54 -4.18 -1.89
C ASP A 245 19.16 -2.83 -1.46
N ALA A 246 20.48 -2.75 -1.43
CA ALA A 246 21.20 -1.50 -1.12
C ALA A 246 21.05 -0.42 -2.19
N MET A 247 20.64 -0.80 -3.41
CA MET A 247 20.38 0.10 -4.54
C MET A 247 18.89 0.45 -4.69
N GLY A 248 18.02 -0.03 -3.79
CA GLY A 248 16.58 0.19 -3.88
C GLY A 248 15.91 -0.55 -5.05
N ILE A 249 16.49 -1.65 -5.53
CA ILE A 249 15.97 -2.43 -6.66
C ILE A 249 15.27 -3.68 -6.14
N SER A 250 13.94 -3.77 -6.30
CA SER A 250 13.19 -4.97 -5.91
C SER A 250 12.91 -5.86 -7.12
N VAL A 251 13.33 -7.12 -7.04
CA VAL A 251 13.04 -8.15 -8.05
C VAL A 251 11.83 -8.97 -7.60
N ILE A 252 10.70 -8.76 -8.26
CA ILE A 252 9.38 -9.26 -7.85
C ILE A 252 8.91 -10.32 -8.86
N PRO A 253 8.72 -11.58 -8.42
CA PRO A 253 8.13 -12.62 -9.25
C PRO A 253 6.60 -12.49 -9.27
N CYS A 254 6.02 -12.66 -10.45
CA CYS A 254 4.59 -12.47 -10.70
C CYS A 254 3.81 -13.79 -10.82
N ASP A 255 4.48 -14.93 -10.65
CA ASP A 255 4.02 -16.32 -10.83
C ASP A 255 3.65 -16.72 -12.26
N SER A 256 3.31 -15.77 -13.13
CA SER A 256 3.02 -16.02 -14.54
C SER A 256 3.09 -14.75 -15.37
N LYS A 257 3.45 -14.89 -16.65
CA LYS A 257 3.41 -13.80 -17.64
C LYS A 257 2.10 -13.00 -17.66
N SER A 258 0.97 -13.69 -17.55
CA SER A 258 -0.39 -13.10 -17.56
C SER A 258 -0.70 -12.17 -16.37
N LYS A 259 0.10 -12.23 -15.30
CA LYS A 259 -0.07 -11.40 -14.10
C LYS A 259 0.83 -10.15 -14.10
N MET A 260 1.81 -10.05 -15.00
CA MET A 260 2.84 -9.00 -14.98
C MET A 260 2.35 -7.63 -15.49
N ALA A 261 1.49 -7.61 -16.51
CA ALA A 261 1.15 -6.38 -17.21
C ALA A 261 0.43 -5.34 -16.32
N LYS A 262 -0.43 -5.77 -15.40
CA LYS A 262 -1.20 -4.85 -14.56
C LYS A 262 -0.33 -4.19 -13.48
N PRO A 263 0.48 -4.93 -12.69
CA PRO A 263 1.44 -4.31 -11.78
C PRO A 263 2.44 -3.40 -12.51
N ALA A 264 2.97 -3.83 -13.66
CA ALA A 264 3.89 -3.01 -14.46
C ALA A 264 3.28 -1.64 -14.78
N LEU A 265 2.05 -1.64 -15.29
CA LEU A 265 1.34 -0.43 -15.65
C LEU A 265 1.02 0.46 -14.44
N ILE A 266 0.65 -0.13 -13.30
CA ILE A 266 0.42 0.61 -12.06
C ILE A 266 1.69 1.32 -11.61
N PHE A 267 2.82 0.61 -11.56
CA PHE A 267 4.10 1.19 -11.18
C PHE A 267 4.54 2.29 -12.17
N GLN A 268 4.35 2.08 -13.47
CA GLN A 268 4.63 3.10 -14.49
C GLN A 268 3.74 4.35 -14.35
N ASN A 269 2.44 4.18 -14.10
CA ASN A 269 1.53 5.31 -13.83
C ASN A 269 1.90 6.08 -12.56
N LEU A 270 2.51 5.40 -11.58
CA LEU A 270 3.08 6.02 -10.37
C LEU A 270 4.50 6.57 -10.58
N GLU A 271 4.99 6.60 -11.82
CA GLU A 271 6.35 7.01 -12.19
C GLU A 271 7.46 6.20 -11.50
N VAL A 272 7.16 4.97 -11.08
CA VAL A 272 8.15 4.01 -10.61
C VAL A 272 8.77 3.32 -11.83
N PRO A 273 10.09 3.40 -12.04
CA PRO A 273 10.76 2.71 -13.13
C PRO A 273 10.55 1.20 -13.05
N VAL A 274 10.10 0.61 -14.16
CA VAL A 274 9.92 -0.85 -14.29
C VAL A 274 10.87 -1.42 -15.32
N TYR A 275 11.45 -2.58 -15.03
CA TYR A 275 12.12 -3.46 -15.98
C TYR A 275 11.40 -4.82 -16.03
N LEU A 276 11.04 -5.28 -17.23
CA LEU A 276 10.26 -6.51 -17.42
C LEU A 276 11.15 -7.67 -17.87
N VAL A 277 10.98 -8.86 -17.28
CA VAL A 277 11.65 -10.08 -17.74
C VAL A 277 10.67 -11.23 -17.82
N TRP A 278 10.50 -11.82 -19.00
CA TRP A 278 9.52 -12.90 -19.20
C TRP A 278 9.96 -13.92 -20.24
N ASP A 279 9.28 -15.06 -20.24
CA ASP A 279 9.50 -16.15 -21.18
C ASP A 279 8.48 -16.05 -22.34
N SER A 280 8.97 -16.06 -23.58
CA SER A 280 8.12 -15.95 -24.78
C SER A 280 7.39 -17.24 -25.11
N ASP A 281 7.87 -18.40 -24.61
CA ASP A 281 7.36 -19.74 -24.93
C ASP A 281 7.15 -19.95 -26.44
N SER A 282 8.10 -19.50 -27.28
CA SER A 282 7.90 -19.42 -28.73
C SER A 282 8.09 -20.75 -29.45
N LYS A 283 8.60 -21.80 -28.78
CA LYS A 283 8.81 -23.12 -29.40
C LYS A 283 7.54 -23.71 -30.01
N ASP A 284 6.40 -23.38 -29.42
CA ASP A 284 5.09 -23.92 -29.81
C ASP A 284 4.20 -22.85 -30.50
N LYS A 285 4.76 -21.70 -30.88
CA LYS A 285 4.00 -20.55 -31.40
C LYS A 285 4.73 -19.86 -32.54
N GLU A 286 3.99 -19.53 -33.59
CA GLU A 286 4.50 -18.73 -34.71
C GLU A 286 4.41 -17.22 -34.43
N ASP A 287 3.50 -16.83 -33.52
CA ASP A 287 3.19 -15.43 -33.22
C ASP A 287 3.19 -15.14 -31.70
N PRO A 288 3.51 -13.90 -31.29
CA PRO A 288 3.45 -13.49 -29.89
C PRO A 288 2.02 -13.58 -29.35
N THR A 289 1.88 -13.96 -28.07
CA THR A 289 0.56 -13.93 -27.43
C THR A 289 0.12 -12.50 -27.12
N VAL A 290 -1.13 -12.33 -26.71
CA VAL A 290 -1.63 -11.04 -26.23
C VAL A 290 -0.80 -10.54 -25.05
N GLU A 291 -0.40 -11.41 -24.14
CA GLU A 291 0.45 -11.07 -23.01
C GLU A 291 1.85 -10.64 -23.45
N ASP A 292 2.45 -11.30 -24.45
CA ASP A 292 3.74 -10.87 -25.01
C ASP A 292 3.62 -9.47 -25.61
N MET A 293 2.58 -9.21 -26.41
CA MET A 293 2.34 -7.89 -27.02
C MET A 293 2.14 -6.80 -25.97
N LEU A 294 1.42 -7.09 -24.88
CA LEU A 294 1.24 -6.16 -23.77
C LEU A 294 2.58 -5.83 -23.10
N LEU A 295 3.41 -6.83 -22.79
CA LEU A 295 4.69 -6.63 -22.12
C LEU A 295 5.72 -5.94 -23.02
N LEU A 296 5.76 -6.25 -24.32
CA LEU A 296 6.56 -5.52 -25.31
C LEU A 296 6.16 -4.05 -25.33
N SER A 297 4.87 -3.76 -25.43
CA SER A 297 4.36 -2.39 -25.49
C SER A 297 4.67 -1.61 -24.19
N LEU A 298 4.51 -2.24 -23.03
CA LEU A 298 4.88 -1.64 -21.73
C LEU A 298 6.39 -1.39 -21.60
N GLY A 299 7.20 -2.23 -22.25
CA GLY A 299 8.65 -2.08 -22.35
C GLY A 299 9.11 -1.10 -23.45
N GLY A 300 8.18 -0.53 -24.24
CA GLY A 300 8.49 0.32 -25.38
C GLY A 300 9.07 -0.41 -26.60
N GLY A 301 8.91 -1.74 -26.66
CA GLY A 301 9.25 -2.55 -27.82
C GLY A 301 8.05 -2.80 -28.74
N ASP A 302 8.29 -3.52 -29.82
CA ASP A 302 7.27 -3.91 -30.80
C ASP A 302 7.30 -5.42 -31.09
N ARG A 303 6.52 -5.87 -32.09
CA ARG A 303 6.43 -7.28 -32.47
C ARG A 303 7.76 -7.86 -32.94
N ASP A 304 8.64 -7.07 -33.54
CA ASP A 304 9.91 -7.54 -34.12
C ASP A 304 10.97 -7.80 -33.04
N ASP A 305 10.75 -7.32 -31.81
CA ASP A 305 11.56 -7.64 -30.65
C ASP A 305 11.24 -9.02 -30.04
N TRP A 306 10.18 -9.69 -30.47
CA TRP A 306 9.85 -11.06 -30.08
C TRP A 306 10.58 -12.08 -30.97
N PRO A 307 10.97 -13.28 -30.48
CA PRO A 307 10.76 -13.82 -29.13
C PRO A 307 11.94 -13.62 -28.16
N THR A 308 13.09 -13.13 -28.64
CA THR A 308 14.27 -12.90 -27.79
C THR A 308 14.86 -11.52 -28.05
N LYS A 309 14.85 -10.68 -27.02
CA LYS A 309 15.50 -9.37 -27.03
C LYS A 309 15.87 -8.93 -25.63
N THR A 310 16.87 -8.06 -25.54
CA THR A 310 17.23 -7.37 -24.29
C THR A 310 17.42 -5.89 -24.61
N THR A 311 16.63 -5.04 -23.96
CA THR A 311 16.59 -3.59 -24.15
C THR A 311 16.92 -2.86 -22.85
N ASP A 312 16.64 -1.56 -22.78
CA ASP A 312 16.79 -0.76 -21.56
C ASP A 312 15.63 -0.93 -20.57
N ARG A 313 14.52 -1.54 -21.01
CA ARG A 313 13.27 -1.66 -20.22
C ARG A 313 12.73 -3.08 -20.14
N PHE A 314 13.22 -4.00 -20.96
CA PHE A 314 12.81 -5.40 -20.86
C PHE A 314 13.84 -6.40 -21.37
N ALA A 315 13.65 -7.66 -20.99
CA ALA A 315 14.24 -8.81 -21.63
C ALA A 315 13.19 -9.92 -21.83
N CYS A 316 13.18 -10.52 -23.00
CA CYS A 316 12.35 -11.70 -23.29
C CYS A 316 13.22 -12.83 -23.86
N PHE A 317 12.81 -14.06 -23.63
CA PHE A 317 13.55 -15.26 -24.04
C PHE A 317 12.68 -16.21 -24.85
N THR A 318 13.23 -16.79 -25.92
CA THR A 318 12.55 -17.79 -26.77
C THR A 318 11.95 -18.94 -25.96
N ILE A 319 12.70 -19.43 -24.96
CA ILE A 319 12.32 -20.61 -24.17
C ILE A 319 12.08 -20.20 -22.73
N ASN A 320 13.14 -20.09 -21.94
CA ASN A 320 13.10 -19.56 -20.59
C ASN A 320 14.51 -19.17 -20.12
N MET A 321 14.57 -18.45 -19.00
CA MET A 321 15.85 -18.01 -18.42
C MET A 321 16.79 -19.16 -18.05
N ASN A 322 16.27 -20.30 -17.58
CA ASN A 322 17.09 -21.47 -17.23
C ASN A 322 17.80 -22.08 -18.44
N GLU A 323 17.11 -22.16 -19.58
CA GLU A 323 17.69 -22.63 -20.83
C GLU A 323 18.71 -21.62 -21.36
N THR A 324 18.46 -20.32 -21.21
CA THR A 324 19.45 -19.29 -21.52
C THR A 324 20.70 -19.42 -20.65
N LEU A 325 20.55 -19.69 -19.35
CA LEU A 325 21.69 -19.99 -18.46
C LEU A 325 22.46 -21.22 -18.91
N ARG A 326 21.75 -22.29 -19.28
CA ARG A 326 22.37 -23.51 -19.79
C ARG A 326 23.17 -23.26 -21.06
N GLN A 327 22.64 -22.44 -21.98
CA GLN A 327 23.33 -22.06 -23.22
C GLN A 327 24.56 -21.19 -22.96
N ASP A 328 24.46 -20.22 -22.04
CA ASP A 328 25.57 -19.34 -21.67
C ASP A 328 26.72 -20.12 -20.99
N ILE A 329 26.38 -21.04 -20.09
CA ILE A 329 27.34 -21.82 -19.29
C ILE A 329 27.93 -22.99 -20.10
N GLY A 330 27.13 -23.61 -20.97
CA GLY A 330 27.54 -24.75 -21.80
C GLY A 330 27.55 -26.08 -21.04
N GLU A 331 28.51 -26.96 -21.37
CA GLU A 331 28.60 -28.33 -20.87
C GLU A 331 28.71 -28.42 -19.33
N ASP A 332 29.33 -27.40 -18.71
CA ASP A 332 29.52 -27.33 -17.26
C ASP A 332 28.21 -27.13 -16.49
N PHE A 333 27.11 -26.71 -17.16
CA PHE A 333 25.82 -26.51 -16.50
C PHE A 333 25.34 -27.79 -15.79
N ALA A 334 25.45 -28.94 -16.46
CA ALA A 334 25.00 -30.22 -15.90
C ALA A 334 25.85 -30.65 -14.69
N VAL A 335 27.15 -30.30 -14.69
CA VAL A 335 28.06 -30.54 -13.57
C VAL A 335 27.65 -29.65 -12.40
N TYR A 336 27.48 -28.35 -12.62
CA TYR A 336 27.07 -27.42 -11.57
C TYR A 336 25.67 -27.73 -11.02
N GLU A 337 24.73 -28.14 -11.87
CA GLU A 337 23.39 -28.57 -11.43
C GLU A 337 23.47 -29.81 -10.53
N LYS A 338 24.24 -30.83 -10.95
CA LYS A 338 24.44 -32.04 -10.14
C LYS A 338 25.12 -31.73 -8.81
N ASP A 339 26.22 -30.98 -8.83
CA ASP A 339 26.95 -30.62 -7.61
C ASP A 339 26.08 -29.79 -6.66
N SER A 340 25.21 -28.92 -7.19
CA SER A 340 24.28 -28.10 -6.39
C SER A 340 23.15 -28.93 -5.79
N LEU A 341 22.65 -29.94 -6.52
CA LEU A 341 21.68 -30.90 -5.99
C LEU A 341 22.27 -31.72 -4.84
N GLU A 342 23.50 -32.21 -4.99
CA GLU A 342 24.21 -32.96 -3.95
C GLU A 342 24.48 -32.08 -2.71
N GLU A 343 24.95 -30.85 -2.91
CA GLU A 343 25.22 -29.89 -1.84
C GLU A 343 23.97 -29.53 -1.02
N LEU A 344 22.80 -29.44 -1.68
CA LEU A 344 21.52 -29.14 -1.03
C LEU A 344 20.76 -30.39 -0.57
N ALA A 345 21.31 -31.59 -0.79
CA ALA A 345 20.63 -32.87 -0.54
C ALA A 345 19.25 -32.99 -1.23
N LEU A 346 19.14 -32.45 -2.45
CA LEU A 346 17.92 -32.44 -3.27
C LEU A 346 17.98 -33.47 -4.40
N ARG A 347 16.81 -33.76 -5.00
CA ARG A 347 16.68 -34.72 -6.10
C ARG A 347 16.51 -33.97 -7.43
N LYS A 348 16.76 -34.66 -8.54
CA LYS A 348 16.64 -34.09 -9.90
C LYS A 348 15.28 -33.43 -10.20
N GLN A 349 14.20 -33.92 -9.60
CA GLN A 349 12.86 -33.34 -9.72
C GLN A 349 12.76 -31.92 -9.11
N ASP A 350 13.67 -31.57 -8.22
CA ASP A 350 13.73 -30.28 -7.54
C ASP A 350 14.52 -29.23 -8.34
N GLY A 351 14.94 -29.52 -9.58
CA GLY A 351 15.78 -28.63 -10.41
C GLY A 351 15.23 -27.23 -10.67
N LYS A 352 13.94 -26.98 -10.37
CA LYS A 352 13.32 -25.64 -10.38
C LYS A 352 13.43 -24.89 -9.03
N ASN A 353 14.25 -25.38 -8.10
CA ASN A 353 14.50 -24.72 -6.84
C ASN A 353 15.43 -23.51 -7.03
N SER A 354 15.01 -22.35 -6.50
CA SER A 354 15.77 -21.10 -6.53
C SER A 354 17.19 -21.20 -5.98
N ASP A 355 17.42 -22.01 -4.94
CA ASP A 355 18.75 -22.20 -4.35
C ASP A 355 19.69 -22.96 -5.30
N ILE A 356 19.17 -23.90 -6.09
CA ILE A 356 19.95 -24.60 -7.11
C ILE A 356 20.41 -23.60 -8.18
N ILE A 357 19.50 -22.76 -8.67
CA ILE A 357 19.83 -21.72 -9.67
C ILE A 357 20.87 -20.75 -9.12
N ARG A 358 20.74 -20.34 -7.85
CA ARG A 358 21.75 -19.48 -7.19
C ARG A 358 23.13 -20.15 -7.20
N LEU A 359 23.22 -21.41 -6.75
CA LEU A 359 24.50 -22.13 -6.68
C LEU A 359 25.12 -22.37 -8.07
N ILE A 360 24.31 -22.68 -9.08
CA ILE A 360 24.79 -22.82 -10.47
C ILE A 360 25.45 -21.51 -10.93
N VAL A 361 24.80 -20.37 -10.69
CA VAL A 361 25.36 -19.05 -11.05
C VAL A 361 26.62 -18.72 -10.24
N GLU A 362 26.63 -19.01 -8.94
CA GLU A 362 27.80 -18.79 -8.08
C GLU A 362 29.00 -19.64 -8.53
N LYS A 363 28.78 -20.91 -8.91
CA LYS A 363 29.82 -21.82 -9.43
C LYS A 363 30.30 -21.43 -10.83
N ALA A 364 29.40 -21.01 -11.71
CA ALA A 364 29.75 -20.59 -13.06
C ALA A 364 30.53 -19.26 -13.09
N GLY A 365 30.19 -18.35 -12.18
CA GLY A 365 30.73 -17.00 -12.13
C GLY A 365 30.22 -16.08 -13.26
N GLN A 366 30.31 -14.77 -13.04
CA GLN A 366 29.72 -13.76 -13.95
C GLN A 366 30.17 -13.89 -15.42
N GLY A 367 31.40 -14.34 -15.69
CA GLY A 367 31.96 -14.43 -17.05
C GLY A 367 31.25 -15.46 -17.95
N ARG A 368 30.53 -16.40 -17.34
CA ARG A 368 29.82 -17.49 -18.02
C ARG A 368 28.31 -17.34 -18.04
N CYS A 369 27.76 -16.28 -17.45
CA CYS A 369 26.32 -15.95 -17.50
C CYS A 369 26.10 -14.67 -18.31
N LYS A 370 26.57 -14.64 -19.56
CA LYS A 370 26.72 -13.41 -20.36
C LYS A 370 25.40 -12.67 -20.59
N THR A 371 24.33 -13.40 -20.88
CA THR A 371 23.03 -12.85 -21.21
C THR A 371 22.38 -12.22 -19.98
N ILE A 372 22.36 -12.92 -18.85
CA ILE A 372 21.82 -12.37 -17.60
C ILE A 372 22.71 -11.23 -17.07
N SER A 373 24.03 -11.32 -17.24
CA SER A 373 24.95 -10.21 -16.91
C SER A 373 24.63 -8.95 -17.71
N LYS A 374 24.21 -9.09 -18.97
CA LYS A 374 23.74 -7.95 -19.79
C LYS A 374 22.45 -7.36 -19.21
N ILE A 375 21.49 -8.19 -18.79
CA ILE A 375 20.24 -7.75 -18.16
C ILE A 375 20.52 -6.99 -16.87
N VAL A 376 21.37 -7.54 -15.98
CA VAL A 376 21.77 -6.88 -14.73
C VAL A 376 22.40 -5.52 -15.02
N LYS A 377 23.29 -5.40 -16.01
CA LYS A 377 23.87 -4.09 -16.41
C LYS A 377 22.79 -3.10 -16.87
N LYS A 378 21.76 -3.54 -17.58
CA LYS A 378 20.65 -2.69 -18.02
C LYS A 378 19.79 -2.22 -16.85
N ILE A 379 19.49 -3.12 -15.90
CA ILE A 379 18.79 -2.78 -14.65
C ILE A 379 19.58 -1.74 -13.84
N ILE A 380 20.91 -1.91 -13.72
CA ILE A 380 21.78 -0.95 -13.03
C ILE A 380 21.82 0.40 -13.76
N THR A 381 21.90 0.37 -15.09
CA THR A 381 21.88 1.61 -15.89
C THR A 381 20.56 2.35 -15.72
N LEU A 382 19.44 1.61 -15.61
CA LEU A 382 18.14 2.19 -15.32
C LEU A 382 18.12 2.86 -13.93
N SER A 383 18.82 2.30 -12.94
CA SER A 383 18.98 2.87 -11.59
C SER A 383 19.76 4.17 -11.60
N GLN A 384 20.90 4.17 -12.28
CA GLN A 384 21.78 5.33 -12.34
C GLN A 384 21.15 6.51 -13.07
N LYS A 385 20.20 6.28 -13.99
CA LYS A 385 19.45 7.37 -14.64
C LYS A 385 18.44 8.07 -13.70
N GLN A 386 18.15 7.48 -12.55
CA GLN A 386 17.21 8.01 -11.53
C GLN A 386 17.94 8.64 -10.33
N MET A 387 19.21 8.25 -10.11
CA MET A 387 20.10 8.83 -9.09
C MET A 387 20.75 10.12 -9.56
#